data_AF-A0A352AYN6-F1
#
_entry.id   AF-A0A352AYN6-F1
#
_cell.length_a   1.000
_cell.length_b   1.000
_cell.length_c   1.000
_cell.angle_alpha   90.00
_cell.angle_beta   90.00
_cell.angle_gamma   90.00
#
_symmetry.space_group_name_H-M   'P 1'
#
loop_
_entity.id
_entity.type
_entity.pdbx_description
1 polymer ?
#
loop_
_entity_poly.entity_id
_entity_poly.type
_entity_poly.pdbx_seq_one_letter_code
_entity_poly.pdbx_strand_id
1 'polypeptide(L)'
;MAFSEREQEILEFVVGKVRTLSIACPDNVHGFHHAERVADYASYIAHHEGKNTFLSTLAGWLHDIGRAIEKYPEQFSGFDATKTHHELSYELLQQWSCEDERFSLLTDTEKIELLYAVRNHWNDEANEYTSAYILRDADKIDGLGEIGLQRNKEFHKDDPSRQMLNLRLHYEWLYHFNTDTAKKINEERDLIRPFEEERARLLKDEIKSVEL
;
A
#
# COMPACT_ATOMS: atom_id res chain seq x y z
N MET A 1 4.47 -11.74 17.76
CA MET A 1 3.75 -11.21 18.94
C MET A 1 2.36 -11.81 18.97
N ALA A 2 1.71 -11.84 20.13
CA ALA A 2 0.31 -12.22 20.24
C ALA A 2 -0.54 -10.94 20.36
N PHE A 3 -1.48 -10.75 19.44
CA PHE A 3 -2.56 -9.78 19.60
C PHE A 3 -3.49 -10.21 20.74
N SER A 4 -4.19 -9.26 21.35
CA SER A 4 -5.29 -9.58 22.26
C SER A 4 -6.42 -10.30 21.50
N GLU A 5 -7.31 -10.98 22.23
CA GLU A 5 -8.45 -11.70 21.63
C GLU A 5 -9.33 -10.77 20.79
N ARG A 6 -9.60 -9.55 21.29
CA ARG A 6 -10.33 -8.50 20.55
C ARG A 6 -9.63 -8.13 19.24
N GLU A 7 -8.32 -7.86 19.30
CA GLU A 7 -7.55 -7.45 18.13
C GLU A 7 -7.46 -8.58 17.09
N GLN A 8 -7.28 -9.82 17.55
CA GLN A 8 -7.28 -11.00 16.71
C GLN A 8 -8.63 -11.18 16.00
N GLU A 9 -9.74 -11.03 16.73
CA GLU A 9 -11.09 -11.12 16.16
C GLU A 9 -11.34 -10.07 15.07
N ILE A 10 -10.95 -8.81 15.31
CA ILE A 10 -11.08 -7.73 14.32
C ILE A 10 -10.19 -8.00 13.11
N LEU A 11 -8.94 -8.43 13.33
CA LEU A 11 -7.99 -8.69 12.26
C LEU A 11 -8.47 -9.83 11.36
N GLU A 12 -8.91 -10.96 11.91
CA GLU A 12 -9.47 -12.08 11.15
C GLU A 12 -10.68 -11.66 10.33
N PHE A 13 -11.55 -10.85 10.93
CA PHE A 13 -12.71 -10.30 10.25
C PHE A 13 -12.32 -9.39 9.07
N VAL A 14 -11.40 -8.44 9.27
CA VAL A 14 -10.92 -7.54 8.21
C VAL A 14 -10.25 -8.33 7.09
N VAL A 15 -9.38 -9.29 7.43
CA VAL A 15 -8.74 -10.18 6.44
C VAL A 15 -9.78 -10.94 5.64
N GLY A 16 -10.82 -11.47 6.28
CA GLY A 16 -11.93 -12.16 5.61
C GLY A 16 -12.69 -11.24 4.64
N LYS A 17 -12.94 -9.99 5.05
CA LYS A 17 -13.64 -8.99 4.25
C LYS A 17 -12.81 -8.56 3.03
N VAL A 18 -11.52 -8.27 3.22
CA VAL A 18 -10.58 -7.92 2.14
C VAL A 18 -10.38 -9.09 1.17
N ARG A 19 -10.32 -10.33 1.68
CA ARG A 19 -10.27 -11.55 0.85
C ARG A 19 -11.51 -11.69 -0.01
N THR A 20 -12.69 -11.50 0.58
CA THR A 20 -13.97 -11.58 -0.14
C THR A 20 -14.04 -10.51 -1.24
N LEU A 21 -13.64 -9.27 -0.91
CA LEU A 21 -13.56 -8.17 -1.87
C LEU A 21 -12.60 -8.51 -3.03
N SER A 22 -11.41 -9.04 -2.72
CA SER A 22 -10.42 -9.39 -3.73
C SER A 22 -10.85 -10.55 -4.64
N ILE A 23 -11.70 -11.47 -4.15
CA ILE A 23 -12.27 -12.54 -4.97
C ILE A 23 -13.33 -11.98 -5.94
N ALA A 24 -14.18 -11.06 -5.46
CA ALA A 24 -15.22 -10.44 -6.27
C ALA A 24 -14.65 -9.44 -7.30
N CYS A 25 -13.59 -8.74 -6.92
CA CYS A 25 -12.93 -7.66 -7.68
C CYS A 25 -11.44 -7.96 -7.83
N PRO A 26 -11.04 -8.89 -8.70
CA PRO A 26 -9.66 -9.35 -8.78
C PRO A 26 -8.69 -8.28 -9.30
N ASP A 27 -7.56 -8.11 -8.63
CA ASP A 27 -6.47 -7.23 -9.05
C ASP A 27 -5.13 -7.96 -8.96
N ASN A 28 -4.41 -8.05 -10.09
CA ASN A 28 -3.14 -8.76 -10.18
C ASN A 28 -1.95 -7.97 -9.60
N VAL A 29 -2.12 -6.66 -9.38
CA VAL A 29 -1.07 -5.74 -8.91
C VAL A 29 -1.36 -5.25 -7.50
N HIS A 30 -2.61 -4.89 -7.20
CA HIS A 30 -3.04 -4.29 -5.93
C HIS A 30 -4.04 -5.18 -5.14
N GLY A 31 -4.15 -6.46 -5.49
CA GLY A 31 -5.09 -7.37 -4.85
C GLY A 31 -4.63 -7.91 -3.49
N PHE A 32 -5.30 -8.96 -3.00
CA PHE A 32 -5.11 -9.55 -1.67
C PHE A 32 -3.64 -9.73 -1.24
N HIS A 33 -2.80 -10.28 -2.12
CA HIS A 33 -1.39 -10.55 -1.79
C HIS A 33 -0.55 -9.28 -1.60
N HIS A 34 -0.91 -8.18 -2.26
CA HIS A 34 -0.27 -6.90 -2.00
C HIS A 34 -0.65 -6.38 -0.61
N ALA A 35 -1.95 -6.34 -0.29
CA ALA A 35 -2.45 -5.94 1.03
C ALA A 35 -1.84 -6.80 2.16
N GLU A 36 -1.68 -8.11 1.94
CA GLU A 36 -1.03 -9.04 2.87
C GLU A 36 0.42 -8.66 3.17
N ARG A 37 1.24 -8.45 2.13
CA ARG A 37 2.65 -8.07 2.30
C ARG A 37 2.79 -6.69 2.94
N VAL A 38 1.95 -5.73 2.59
CA VAL A 38 1.95 -4.39 3.22
C VAL A 38 1.54 -4.49 4.69
N ALA A 39 0.52 -5.27 5.03
CA ALA A 39 0.13 -5.50 6.41
C ALA A 39 1.24 -6.17 7.23
N ASP A 40 1.95 -7.15 6.65
CA ASP A 40 3.09 -7.80 7.28
C ASP A 40 4.26 -6.83 7.51
N TYR A 41 4.60 -6.00 6.52
CA TYR A 41 5.62 -4.96 6.69
C TYR A 41 5.20 -3.92 7.74
N ALA A 42 3.95 -3.44 7.70
CA ALA A 42 3.45 -2.47 8.65
C ALA A 42 3.47 -3.02 10.08
N SER A 43 3.09 -4.28 10.26
CA SER A 43 3.20 -5.00 11.53
C SER A 43 4.65 -5.09 12.01
N TYR A 44 5.55 -5.52 11.13
CA TYR A 44 6.98 -5.66 11.43
C TYR A 44 7.62 -4.32 11.82
N ILE A 45 7.38 -3.27 11.05
CA ILE A 45 7.90 -1.92 11.30
C ILE A 45 7.36 -1.41 12.63
N ALA A 46 6.03 -1.42 12.82
CA ALA A 46 5.42 -0.92 14.04
C ALA A 46 5.98 -1.60 15.30
N HIS A 47 6.23 -2.92 15.23
CA HIS A 47 6.84 -3.63 16.35
C HIS A 47 8.24 -3.16 16.70
N HIS A 48 9.12 -3.05 15.70
CA HIS A 48 10.51 -2.66 15.92
C HIS A 48 10.65 -1.18 16.29
N GLU A 49 9.69 -0.34 15.87
CA GLU A 49 9.57 1.06 16.27
C GLU A 49 8.86 1.26 17.62
N GLY A 50 8.38 0.18 18.27
CA GLY A 50 7.63 0.26 19.53
C GLY A 50 6.31 1.04 19.41
N LYS A 51 5.66 0.96 18.25
CA LYS A 51 4.39 1.64 17.91
C LYS A 51 3.22 0.65 17.91
N ASN A 52 2.02 1.18 17.65
CA ASN A 52 0.81 0.38 17.63
C ASN A 52 0.82 -0.62 16.45
N THR A 53 1.19 -1.87 16.74
CA THR A 53 1.25 -2.95 15.75
C THR A 53 -0.13 -3.28 15.18
N PHE A 54 -1.18 -3.29 16.02
CA PHE A 54 -2.53 -3.66 15.59
C PHE A 54 -3.08 -2.68 14.54
N LEU A 55 -3.08 -1.37 14.84
CA LEU A 55 -3.59 -0.38 13.89
C LEU A 55 -2.75 -0.28 12.62
N SER A 56 -1.42 -0.40 12.72
CA SER A 56 -0.56 -0.40 11.54
C SER A 56 -0.82 -1.61 10.64
N THR A 57 -1.06 -2.79 11.23
CA THR A 57 -1.43 -4.00 10.49
C THR A 57 -2.77 -3.82 9.78
N LEU A 58 -3.80 -3.30 10.48
CA LEU A 58 -5.10 -3.03 9.89
C LEU A 58 -5.02 -2.01 8.75
N ALA A 59 -4.25 -0.94 8.93
CA ALA A 59 -4.03 0.07 7.90
C ALA A 59 -3.45 -0.57 6.62
N GLY A 60 -2.47 -1.49 6.75
CA GLY A 60 -1.92 -2.23 5.61
C GLY A 60 -2.96 -3.05 4.85
N TRP A 61 -3.85 -3.74 5.56
CA TRP A 61 -4.94 -4.50 4.93
C TRP A 61 -5.98 -3.63 4.20
N LEU A 62 -6.21 -2.42 4.70
CA LEU A 62 -7.34 -1.57 4.30
C LEU A 62 -6.98 -0.47 3.30
N HIS A 63 -5.69 -0.15 3.11
CA HIS A 63 -5.28 1.08 2.43
C HIS A 63 -5.77 1.21 0.97
N ASP A 64 -5.87 0.09 0.26
CA ASP A 64 -6.12 0.04 -1.19
C ASP A 64 -7.48 -0.58 -1.56
N ILE A 65 -8.40 -0.76 -0.60
CA ILE A 65 -9.72 -1.41 -0.85
C ILE A 65 -10.57 -0.68 -1.90
N GLY A 66 -10.34 0.63 -2.08
CA GLY A 66 -10.98 1.47 -3.09
C GLY A 66 -10.59 1.14 -4.53
N ARG A 67 -9.49 0.39 -4.76
CA ARG A 67 -9.11 -0.12 -6.08
C ARG A 67 -10.20 -0.99 -6.70
N ALA A 68 -10.95 -1.72 -5.87
CA ALA A 68 -12.11 -2.49 -6.31
C ALA A 68 -13.17 -1.60 -7.00
N ILE A 69 -13.40 -0.41 -6.44
CA ILE A 69 -14.37 0.56 -6.98
C ILE A 69 -13.84 1.21 -8.26
N GLU A 70 -12.56 1.58 -8.33
CA GLU A 70 -11.95 2.14 -9.55
C GLU A 70 -12.08 1.18 -10.75
N LYS A 71 -11.86 -0.11 -10.50
CA LYS A 71 -11.76 -1.13 -11.55
C LYS A 71 -13.09 -1.80 -11.89
N TYR A 72 -14.00 -1.90 -10.93
CA TYR A 72 -15.30 -2.54 -11.06
C TYR A 72 -16.45 -1.64 -10.59
N PRO A 73 -16.56 -0.41 -11.10
CA PRO A 73 -17.51 0.59 -10.60
C PRO A 73 -18.98 0.13 -10.68
N GLU A 74 -19.30 -0.76 -11.62
CA GLU A 74 -20.62 -1.36 -11.77
C GLU A 74 -21.06 -2.20 -10.55
N GLN A 75 -20.12 -2.68 -9.74
CA GLN A 75 -20.40 -3.45 -8.52
C GLN A 75 -20.64 -2.56 -7.29
N PHE A 76 -20.39 -1.25 -7.38
CA PHE A 76 -20.42 -0.32 -6.26
C PHE A 76 -21.35 0.87 -6.55
N SER A 77 -22.64 0.59 -6.72
CA SER A 77 -23.65 1.63 -6.89
C SER A 77 -23.65 2.58 -5.69
N GLY A 78 -23.46 3.89 -5.94
CA GLY A 78 -23.42 4.93 -4.90
C GLY A 78 -22.05 5.53 -4.67
N PHE A 79 -20.98 4.95 -5.24
CA PHE A 79 -19.65 5.56 -5.24
C PHE A 79 -19.39 6.35 -6.51
N ASP A 80 -18.63 7.44 -6.37
CA ASP A 80 -18.13 8.23 -7.49
C ASP A 80 -16.79 7.66 -7.96
N ALA A 81 -16.84 6.78 -8.96
CA ALA A 81 -15.66 6.12 -9.51
C ALA A 81 -14.68 7.06 -10.25
N THR A 82 -14.96 8.36 -10.35
CA THR A 82 -14.00 9.35 -10.87
C THR A 82 -12.96 9.77 -9.83
N LYS A 83 -13.21 9.45 -8.54
CA LYS A 83 -12.28 9.69 -7.44
C LYS A 83 -11.11 8.74 -7.48
N THR A 84 -10.06 9.13 -6.76
CA THR A 84 -8.86 8.32 -6.57
C THR A 84 -9.11 7.14 -5.61
N HIS A 85 -8.34 6.06 -5.74
CA HIS A 85 -8.41 4.90 -4.84
C HIS A 85 -8.28 5.26 -3.36
N HIS A 86 -7.46 6.24 -2.99
CA HIS A 86 -7.31 6.62 -1.57
C HIS A 86 -8.55 7.34 -1.03
N GLU A 87 -9.25 8.13 -1.88
CA GLU A 87 -10.55 8.70 -1.53
C GLU A 87 -11.63 7.62 -1.43
N LEU A 88 -11.66 6.69 -2.40
CA LEU A 88 -12.61 5.58 -2.43
C LEU A 88 -12.38 4.58 -1.27
N SER A 89 -11.13 4.31 -0.91
CA SER A 89 -10.77 3.45 0.22
C SER A 89 -11.22 4.09 1.53
N TYR A 90 -11.05 5.40 1.67
CA TYR A 90 -11.57 6.15 2.81
C TYR A 90 -13.11 6.07 2.89
N GLU A 91 -13.82 6.31 1.78
CA GLU A 91 -15.29 6.28 1.76
C GLU A 91 -15.83 4.88 2.06
N LEU A 92 -15.22 3.84 1.48
CA LEU A 92 -15.61 2.46 1.73
C LEU A 92 -15.33 2.03 3.18
N LEU A 93 -14.17 2.40 3.72
CA LEU A 93 -13.84 2.13 5.12
C LEU A 93 -14.75 2.91 6.07
N GLN A 94 -15.11 4.15 5.75
CA GLN A 94 -16.06 4.95 6.51
C GLN A 94 -17.43 4.26 6.53
N GLN A 95 -17.90 3.80 5.37
CA GLN A 95 -19.15 3.05 5.26
C GLN A 95 -19.10 1.78 6.13
N TRP A 96 -18.04 0.96 6.00
CA TRP A 96 -17.87 -0.26 6.82
C TRP A 96 -17.84 0.05 8.32
N SER A 97 -17.19 1.14 8.71
CA SER A 97 -17.08 1.57 10.12
C SER A 97 -18.42 1.97 10.74
N CYS A 98 -19.39 2.37 9.92
CA CYS A 98 -20.73 2.80 10.32
C CYS A 98 -21.77 1.67 10.22
N GLU A 99 -21.67 0.83 9.19
CA GLU A 99 -22.72 -0.14 8.84
C GLU A 99 -22.44 -1.55 9.35
N ASP A 100 -21.16 -1.91 9.52
CA ASP A 100 -20.79 -3.26 9.91
C ASP A 100 -20.53 -3.34 11.42
N GLU A 101 -21.40 -4.06 12.14
CA GLU A 101 -21.35 -4.17 13.59
C GLU A 101 -20.00 -4.69 14.11
N ARG A 102 -19.23 -5.45 13.32
CA ARG A 102 -17.91 -5.95 13.74
C ARG A 102 -16.89 -4.82 13.87
N PHE A 103 -17.05 -3.73 13.13
CA PHE A 103 -16.24 -2.52 13.32
C PHE A 103 -16.60 -1.76 14.60
N SER A 104 -17.72 -2.06 15.28
CA SER A 104 -18.01 -1.49 16.61
C SER A 104 -17.03 -1.95 17.69
N LEU A 105 -16.27 -3.02 17.43
CA LEU A 105 -15.20 -3.45 18.30
C LEU A 105 -14.05 -2.45 18.34
N LEU A 106 -13.87 -1.59 17.32
CA LEU A 106 -12.92 -0.48 17.32
C LEU A 106 -13.52 0.74 18.03
N THR A 107 -12.69 1.43 18.82
CA THR A 107 -13.01 2.73 19.40
C THR A 107 -13.08 3.81 18.31
N ASP A 108 -13.77 4.90 18.58
CA ASP A 108 -13.85 6.03 17.64
C ASP A 108 -12.47 6.60 17.30
N THR A 109 -11.54 6.64 18.27
CA THR A 109 -10.16 7.08 18.04
C THR A 109 -9.42 6.15 17.07
N GLU A 110 -9.53 4.83 17.24
CA GLU A 110 -8.92 3.85 16.33
C GLU A 110 -9.53 3.96 14.92
N LYS A 111 -10.84 4.18 14.80
CA LYS A 111 -11.50 4.39 13.51
C LYS A 111 -11.01 5.66 12.81
N ILE A 112 -10.91 6.77 13.54
CA ILE A 112 -10.41 8.05 13.00
C ILE A 112 -8.97 7.89 12.53
N GLU A 113 -8.11 7.24 13.32
CA GLU A 113 -6.72 6.98 12.95
C GLU A 113 -6.63 6.13 11.66
N LEU A 114 -7.40 5.04 11.55
CA LEU A 114 -7.42 4.21 10.34
C LEU A 114 -7.93 4.96 9.11
N LEU A 115 -9.01 5.74 9.27
CA LEU A 115 -9.54 6.58 8.20
C LEU A 115 -8.52 7.62 7.74
N TYR A 116 -7.78 8.23 8.66
CA TYR A 116 -6.70 9.16 8.34
C TYR A 116 -5.58 8.47 7.56
N ALA A 117 -5.10 7.32 8.05
CA ALA A 117 -4.03 6.57 7.42
C ALA A 117 -4.41 6.15 5.99
N VAL A 118 -5.59 5.55 5.82
CA VAL A 118 -6.10 5.10 4.51
C VAL A 118 -6.33 6.27 3.57
N ARG A 119 -6.87 7.41 4.03
CA ARG A 119 -7.12 8.55 3.15
C ARG A 119 -5.84 9.21 2.64
N ASN A 120 -4.79 9.24 3.46
CA ASN A 120 -3.60 10.06 3.23
C ASN A 120 -2.31 9.25 3.01
N HIS A 121 -2.39 7.94 2.74
CA HIS A 121 -1.21 7.11 2.50
C HIS A 121 -0.44 7.49 1.22
N TRP A 122 -1.02 8.26 0.30
CA TRP A 122 -0.30 8.80 -0.86
C TRP A 122 0.56 10.04 -0.55
N ASN A 123 0.37 10.68 0.61
CA ASN A 123 1.00 11.95 0.96
C ASN A 123 2.03 11.76 2.08
N ASP A 124 3.31 11.94 1.76
CA ASP A 124 4.44 11.76 2.67
C ASP A 124 4.45 12.72 3.87
N GLU A 125 3.75 13.84 3.76
CA GLU A 125 3.63 14.84 4.84
C GLU A 125 2.49 14.54 5.83
N ALA A 126 1.62 13.56 5.55
CA ALA A 126 0.49 13.24 6.39
C ALA A 126 0.88 12.41 7.63
N ASN A 127 1.55 13.05 8.58
CA ASN A 127 2.24 12.44 9.72
C ASN A 127 1.49 12.59 11.07
N GLU A 128 0.18 12.84 11.05
CA GLU A 128 -0.59 13.03 12.29
C GLU A 128 -0.64 11.77 13.15
N TYR A 129 -0.72 10.59 12.53
CA TYR A 129 -0.77 9.29 13.21
C TYR A 129 0.40 8.41 12.83
N THR A 130 0.87 7.61 13.80
CA THR A 130 2.02 6.72 13.58
C THR A 130 1.71 5.60 12.59
N SER A 131 0.49 5.07 12.60
CA SER A 131 0.03 4.10 11.60
C SER A 131 0.04 4.65 10.17
N ALA A 132 -0.12 5.97 9.98
CA ALA A 132 -0.11 6.57 8.65
C ALA A 132 1.28 6.55 8.01
N TYR A 133 2.32 6.99 8.72
CA TYR A 133 3.67 6.97 8.16
C TYR A 133 4.26 5.55 8.13
N ILE A 134 3.86 4.66 9.05
CA ILE A 134 4.25 3.25 9.00
C ILE A 134 3.62 2.55 7.78
N LEU A 135 2.34 2.80 7.50
CA LEU A 135 1.67 2.30 6.30
C LEU A 135 2.42 2.74 5.03
N ARG A 136 2.80 4.02 4.96
CA ARG A 136 3.56 4.55 3.82
C ARG A 136 4.91 3.89 3.62
N ASP A 137 5.64 3.66 4.71
CA ASP A 137 6.92 2.95 4.64
C ASP A 137 6.72 1.49 4.19
N ALA A 138 5.70 0.82 4.73
CA ALA A 138 5.37 -0.55 4.38
C ALA A 138 4.98 -0.71 2.90
N ASP A 139 4.15 0.21 2.39
CA ASP A 139 3.72 0.23 0.98
C ASP A 139 4.89 0.52 0.04
N LYS A 140 5.76 1.49 0.37
CA LYS A 140 7.00 1.75 -0.38
C LYS A 140 7.91 0.53 -0.44
N ILE A 141 8.06 -0.21 0.67
CA ILE A 141 8.88 -1.44 0.67
C ILE A 141 8.28 -2.47 -0.29
N ASP A 142 6.97 -2.67 -0.31
CA ASP A 142 6.32 -3.62 -1.24
C ASP A 142 6.35 -3.16 -2.70
N GLY A 143 6.40 -1.85 -2.92
CA GLY A 143 6.55 -1.23 -4.24
C GLY A 143 8.01 -1.16 -4.72
N LEU A 144 8.99 -1.56 -3.91
CA LEU A 144 10.41 -1.67 -4.29
C LEU A 144 10.86 -3.14 -4.40
N GLY A 145 12.13 -3.36 -4.73
CA GLY A 145 12.70 -4.69 -4.93
C GLY A 145 12.17 -5.41 -6.17
N GLU A 146 12.40 -6.72 -6.24
CA GLU A 146 11.97 -7.54 -7.39
C GLU A 146 10.44 -7.55 -7.56
N ILE A 147 9.71 -7.63 -6.45
CA ILE A 147 8.24 -7.64 -6.46
C ILE A 147 7.71 -6.31 -6.97
N GLY A 148 8.22 -5.19 -6.43
CA GLY A 148 7.87 -3.85 -6.88
C GLY A 148 8.15 -3.64 -8.37
N LEU A 149 9.31 -4.10 -8.86
CA LEU A 149 9.67 -4.01 -10.26
C LEU A 149 8.70 -4.79 -11.16
N GLN A 150 8.32 -6.01 -10.75
CA GLN A 150 7.33 -6.83 -11.48
C GLN A 150 5.96 -6.17 -11.51
N ARG A 151 5.51 -5.60 -10.38
CA ARG A 151 4.25 -4.85 -10.27
C ARG A 151 4.26 -3.62 -11.19
N ASN A 152 5.34 -2.84 -11.20
CA ASN A 152 5.51 -1.70 -12.09
C ASN A 152 5.44 -2.10 -13.57
N LYS A 153 6.07 -3.21 -13.94
CA LYS A 153 6.02 -3.76 -15.32
C LYS A 153 4.60 -4.17 -15.72
N GLU A 154 3.89 -4.89 -14.85
CA GLU A 154 2.51 -5.32 -15.15
C GLU A 154 1.54 -4.12 -15.21
N PHE A 155 1.64 -3.18 -14.26
CA PHE A 155 0.74 -2.04 -14.17
C PHE A 155 0.87 -1.07 -15.34
N HIS A 156 2.07 -0.94 -15.90
CA HIS A 156 2.35 -0.04 -17.02
C HIS A 156 2.72 -0.78 -18.30
N LYS A 157 2.33 -2.06 -18.45
CA LYS A 157 2.70 -2.90 -19.60
C LYS A 157 2.40 -2.28 -20.96
N ASP A 158 1.34 -1.47 -21.04
CA ASP A 158 0.87 -0.82 -22.27
C ASP A 158 1.46 0.61 -22.47
N ASP A 159 2.28 1.11 -21.54
CA ASP A 159 2.91 2.44 -21.60
C ASP A 159 4.39 2.39 -21.17
N PRO A 160 5.31 2.04 -22.08
CA PRO A 160 6.75 1.98 -21.79
C PRO A 160 7.35 3.32 -21.32
N SER A 161 6.77 4.45 -21.76
CA SER A 161 7.23 5.77 -21.32
C SER A 161 6.90 6.00 -19.85
N ARG A 162 5.70 5.61 -19.41
CA ARG A 162 5.35 5.60 -17.98
C ARG A 162 6.15 4.60 -17.18
N GLN A 163 6.47 3.42 -17.72
CA GLN A 163 7.37 2.49 -17.02
C GLN A 163 8.71 3.15 -16.71
N MET A 164 9.35 3.75 -17.72
CA MET A 164 10.63 4.44 -17.57
C MET A 164 10.56 5.63 -16.61
N LEU A 165 9.48 6.43 -16.69
CA LEU A 165 9.28 7.54 -15.76
C LEU A 165 9.14 7.03 -14.32
N ASN A 166 8.31 6.01 -14.09
CA ASN A 166 8.13 5.43 -12.76
C ASN A 166 9.42 4.86 -12.20
N LEU A 167 10.23 4.15 -13.00
CA LEU A 167 11.54 3.66 -12.54
C LEU A 167 12.41 4.79 -11.94
N ARG A 168 12.31 6.00 -12.49
CA ARG A 168 13.02 7.17 -11.97
C ARG A 168 12.38 7.74 -10.72
N LEU A 169 11.05 7.79 -10.67
CA LEU A 169 10.31 8.33 -9.51
C LEU A 169 10.47 7.47 -8.26
N HIS A 170 10.68 6.15 -8.38
CA HIS A 170 10.92 5.26 -7.22
C HIS A 170 12.18 5.63 -6.42
N TYR A 171 13.13 6.38 -7.01
CA TYR A 171 14.26 6.91 -6.25
C TYR A 171 13.84 7.93 -5.19
N GLU A 172 12.75 8.66 -5.42
CA GLU A 172 12.22 9.62 -4.45
C GLU A 172 11.75 8.91 -3.18
N TRP A 173 11.20 7.70 -3.30
CA TRP A 173 10.71 6.92 -2.17
C TRP A 173 11.80 6.59 -1.15
N LEU A 174 13.04 6.44 -1.59
CA LEU A 174 14.18 6.20 -0.71
C LEU A 174 14.41 7.36 0.27
N TYR A 175 14.11 8.59 -0.15
CA TYR A 175 14.24 9.79 0.66
C TYR A 175 13.11 9.91 1.70
N HIS A 176 11.93 9.38 1.36
CA HIS A 176 10.70 9.53 2.15
C HIS A 176 10.40 8.36 3.08
N PHE A 177 11.37 7.46 3.32
CA PHE A 177 11.27 6.51 4.43
C PHE A 177 11.32 7.25 5.77
N ASN A 178 10.29 7.08 6.59
CA ASN A 178 10.16 7.79 7.86
C ASN A 178 10.87 7.02 9.00
N THR A 179 10.58 5.73 9.11
CA THR A 179 11.05 4.87 10.21
C THR A 179 12.47 4.37 9.99
N ASP A 180 13.21 4.19 11.08
CA ASP A 180 14.57 3.64 11.01
C ASP A 180 14.54 2.17 10.61
N THR A 181 13.49 1.46 10.99
CA THR A 181 13.26 0.07 10.57
C THR A 181 13.07 -0.04 9.06
N ALA A 182 12.29 0.84 8.42
CA ALA A 182 12.11 0.81 6.97
C ALA A 182 13.40 1.14 6.21
N LYS A 183 14.14 2.16 6.67
CA LYS A 183 15.46 2.50 6.13
C LYS A 183 16.42 1.31 6.21
N LYS A 184 16.46 0.64 7.36
CA LYS A 184 17.28 -0.56 7.56
C LYS A 184 16.87 -1.71 6.64
N ILE A 185 15.57 -1.98 6.47
CA ILE A 185 15.07 -2.99 5.52
C ILE A 185 15.54 -2.65 4.10
N ASN A 186 15.42 -1.39 3.69
CA ASN A 186 15.85 -0.93 2.38
C ASN A 186 17.37 -1.14 2.17
N GLU A 187 18.20 -0.79 3.16
CA GLU A 187 19.65 -0.96 3.11
C GLU A 187 20.07 -2.43 3.08
N GLU A 188 19.52 -3.27 3.96
CA GLU A 188 19.90 -4.69 4.07
C GLU A 188 19.47 -5.50 2.85
N ARG A 189 18.36 -5.14 2.22
CA ARG A 189 17.80 -5.86 1.05
C ARG A 189 18.18 -5.22 -0.28
N ASP A 190 18.78 -4.03 -0.26
CA ASP A 190 19.15 -3.26 -1.44
C ASP A 190 17.97 -3.13 -2.43
N LEU A 191 16.83 -2.64 -1.92
CA LEU A 191 15.54 -2.70 -2.64
C LEU A 191 15.53 -1.88 -3.93
N ILE A 192 16.41 -0.89 -4.08
CA ILE A 192 16.51 -0.10 -5.31
C ILE A 192 17.30 -0.80 -6.42
N ARG A 193 18.16 -1.78 -6.10
CA ARG A 193 19.05 -2.40 -7.09
C ARG A 193 18.30 -2.95 -8.33
N PRO A 194 17.20 -3.71 -8.20
CA PRO A 194 16.48 -4.22 -9.38
C PRO A 194 15.97 -3.09 -10.29
N PHE A 195 15.56 -1.96 -9.71
CA PHE A 195 15.11 -0.79 -10.47
C PHE A 195 16.26 -0.12 -11.23
N GLU A 196 17.43 0.01 -10.60
CA GLU A 196 18.59 0.59 -11.27
C GLU A 196 19.12 -0.31 -12.37
N GLU A 197 19.15 -1.63 -12.15
CA GLU A 197 19.56 -2.60 -13.16
C GLU A 197 18.65 -2.54 -14.40
N GLU A 198 17.32 -2.51 -14.20
CA GLU A 198 16.37 -2.39 -15.29
C GLU A 198 16.47 -1.04 -16.01
N ARG A 199 16.59 0.06 -15.26
CA ARG A 199 16.79 1.39 -15.83
C ARG A 199 18.07 1.45 -16.67
N ALA A 200 19.19 0.94 -16.15
CA ALA A 200 20.47 0.90 -16.85
C ALA A 200 20.40 0.03 -18.12
N ARG A 201 19.70 -1.10 -18.08
CA ARG A 201 19.45 -1.94 -19.26
C ARG A 201 18.71 -1.15 -20.35
N LEU A 202 17.58 -0.54 -20.01
CA LEU A 202 16.77 0.24 -20.94
C LEU A 202 17.53 1.45 -21.53
N LEU A 203 18.33 2.13 -20.72
CA LEU A 203 19.15 3.27 -21.21
C LEU A 203 20.27 2.83 -22.14
N LYS A 204 20.87 1.65 -21.92
CA LYS A 204 21.90 1.08 -22.82
C LYS A 204 21.32 0.73 -24.18
N ASP A 205 20.09 0.20 -24.22
CA ASP A 205 19.39 -0.16 -25.45
C ASP A 205 19.10 1.07 -26.34
N GLU A 206 19.03 2.26 -25.75
CA GLU A 206 18.76 3.55 -26.44
C GLU A 206 20.04 4.29 -26.90
N ILE A 207 21.23 3.75 -26.64
CA ILE A 207 22.50 4.41 -27.04
C ILE A 207 22.63 4.37 -28.58
N LYS A 208 22.72 5.55 -29.20
CA LYS A 208 22.93 5.72 -30.64
C LYS A 208 24.41 5.91 -30.95
N SER A 209 24.92 5.18 -31.95
CA SER A 209 26.25 5.44 -32.51
C SER A 209 26.28 6.83 -33.15
N VAL A 210 27.40 7.53 -32.98
CA VAL A 210 27.66 8.82 -33.62
C VAL A 210 28.89 8.70 -34.51
N GLU A 211 28.82 9.31 -35.68
CA GLU A 211 29.93 9.39 -36.65
C GLU A 211 30.22 10.86 -36.95
N LEU A 212 31.46 11.18 -37.31
CA LEU A 212 31.94 12.54 -37.61
C LEU A 212 31.65 12.96 -39.04
#